data_AF-A0A354IFB9-F1
#
_entry.id   AF-A0A354IFB9-F1
#
_cell.length_a   1.000
_cell.length_b   1.000
_cell.length_c   1.000
_cell.angle_alpha   90.00
_cell.angle_beta   90.00
_cell.angle_gamma   90.00
#
_symmetry.space_group_name_H-M   'P 1'
#
loop_
_entity.id
_entity.type
_entity.pdbx_description
1 polymer ?
#
loop_
_entity_poly.entity_id
_entity_poly.type
_entity_poly.pdbx_seq_one_letter_code
_entity_poly.pdbx_strand_id
1 'polypeptide(L)'
;MQIGEKKIERPFRWGIVGGGKTSQVGYKHRLGAMRDNTSFILTAAAFDVDFERCKELGRNLCMDEDRLYPDYQTMFAEEAKREDGIE
;
A
#
# COMPACT_ATOMS: atom_id res chain seq x y z
N MET A 1 -22.94 -1.81 -16.09
CA MET A 1 -21.97 -2.06 -15.01
C MET A 1 -20.60 -1.99 -15.64
N GLN A 2 -19.75 -1.05 -15.26
CA GLN A 2 -18.40 -0.91 -15.82
C GLN A 2 -17.46 -1.69 -14.89
N ILE A 3 -17.12 -2.93 -15.26
CA ILE A 3 -16.35 -3.85 -14.41
C ILE A 3 -14.91 -3.91 -14.94
N GLY A 4 -13.94 -3.45 -14.16
CA GLY A 4 -12.51 -3.52 -14.51
C GLY A 4 -12.06 -2.50 -15.57
N GLU A 5 -12.87 -1.49 -15.87
CA GLU A 5 -12.52 -0.44 -16.83
C GLU A 5 -11.74 0.69 -16.17
N LYS A 6 -10.67 1.16 -16.83
CA LYS A 6 -9.94 2.37 -16.43
C LYS A 6 -10.84 3.61 -16.50
N LYS A 7 -11.02 4.30 -15.37
CA LYS A 7 -11.82 5.55 -15.25
C LYS A 7 -10.99 6.79 -14.93
N ILE A 8 -9.75 6.58 -14.54
CA ILE A 8 -8.80 7.62 -14.16
C ILE A 8 -7.57 7.51 -15.04
N GLU A 9 -6.87 8.63 -15.25
CA GLU A 9 -5.73 8.70 -16.18
C GLU A 9 -4.59 7.74 -15.81
N ARG A 10 -4.40 7.50 -14.52
CA ARG A 10 -3.46 6.52 -13.97
C ARG A 10 -3.96 6.02 -12.61
N PRO A 11 -3.52 4.83 -12.16
CA PRO A 11 -3.79 4.38 -10.79
C PRO A 11 -3.29 5.39 -9.75
N PHE A 12 -4.03 5.53 -8.66
CA PHE A 12 -3.60 6.31 -7.50
C PHE A 12 -2.54 5.55 -6.71
N ARG A 13 -1.52 6.27 -6.24
CA ARG A 13 -0.50 5.76 -5.32
C ARG A 13 -1.13 5.60 -3.96
N TRP A 14 -1.28 4.35 -3.52
CA TRP A 14 -2.04 3.99 -2.35
C TRP A 14 -1.13 3.49 -1.23
N GLY A 15 -1.46 3.88 0.00
CA GLY A 15 -0.82 3.38 1.22
C GLY A 15 -1.78 2.53 2.06
N ILE A 16 -1.23 1.55 2.81
CA ILE A 16 -2.03 0.73 3.75
C ILE A 16 -1.46 0.77 5.16
N VAL A 17 -2.35 0.91 6.16
CA VAL A 17 -2.03 0.82 7.58
C VAL A 17 -2.66 -0.45 8.16
N GLY A 18 -1.86 -1.28 8.82
CA GLY A 18 -2.25 -2.63 9.21
C GLY A 18 -2.34 -3.57 8.01
N GLY A 19 -3.11 -4.66 8.12
CA GLY A 19 -3.26 -5.61 7.02
C GLY A 19 -2.02 -6.47 6.75
N GLY A 20 -1.18 -6.65 7.78
CA GLY A 20 0.07 -7.42 7.76
C GLY A 20 -0.07 -8.91 7.46
N LYS A 21 1.01 -9.66 7.69
CA LYS A 21 1.24 -11.02 7.14
C LYS A 21 0.12 -12.03 7.43
N THR A 22 -0.53 -11.92 8.59
CA THR A 22 -1.59 -12.83 9.04
C THR A 22 -3.00 -12.32 8.74
N SER A 23 -3.14 -11.13 8.13
CA SER A 23 -4.43 -10.50 7.92
C SER A 23 -5.11 -10.96 6.64
N GLN A 24 -6.19 -11.71 6.79
CA GLN A 24 -7.08 -12.02 5.66
C GLN A 24 -7.79 -10.78 5.12
N VAL A 25 -8.06 -9.78 5.98
CA VAL A 25 -8.68 -8.52 5.56
C VAL A 25 -7.69 -7.72 4.72
N GLY A 26 -6.43 -7.59 5.16
CA GLY A 26 -5.37 -6.93 4.40
C GLY A 26 -5.18 -7.54 3.01
N TYR A 27 -5.20 -8.87 2.91
CA TYR A 27 -5.16 -9.57 1.62
C TYR A 27 -6.31 -9.16 0.68
N LYS A 28 -7.55 -9.14 1.18
CA LYS A 28 -8.74 -8.76 0.39
C LYS A 28 -8.72 -7.28 -0.04
N HIS A 29 -8.26 -6.38 0.83
CA HIS A 29 -8.11 -4.97 0.48
C HIS A 29 -7.11 -4.78 -0.65
N ARG A 30 -5.92 -5.40 -0.57
CA ARG A 30 -4.92 -5.36 -1.64
C ARG A 30 -5.47 -5.91 -2.95
N LEU A 31 -6.15 -7.06 -2.89
CA LEU A 31 -6.74 -7.70 -4.08
C LEU A 31 -7.84 -6.84 -4.72
N GLY A 32 -8.68 -6.18 -3.91
CA GLY A 32 -9.72 -5.29 -4.40
C GLY A 32 -9.16 -3.98 -4.98
N ALA A 33 -8.23 -3.33 -4.28
CA ALA A 33 -7.66 -2.05 -4.69
C ALA A 33 -6.84 -2.17 -5.98
N MET A 34 -5.98 -3.20 -6.07
CA MET A 34 -5.10 -3.40 -7.22
C MET A 34 -5.75 -4.23 -8.33
N ARG A 35 -7.05 -4.54 -8.23
CA ARG A 35 -7.73 -5.35 -9.24
C ARG A 35 -7.62 -4.69 -10.60
N ASP A 36 -7.14 -5.46 -11.57
CA ASP A 36 -6.94 -5.05 -12.97
C ASP A 36 -6.00 -3.85 -13.15
N ASN A 37 -5.29 -3.42 -12.10
CA ASN A 37 -4.36 -2.27 -12.10
C ASN A 37 -4.97 -0.97 -12.68
N THR A 38 -6.28 -0.77 -12.51
CA THR A 38 -7.00 0.38 -13.09
C THR A 38 -7.20 1.53 -12.12
N SER A 39 -7.22 1.24 -10.81
CA SER A 39 -7.63 2.19 -9.77
C SER A 39 -6.49 2.55 -8.81
N PHE A 40 -5.74 1.56 -8.31
CA PHE A 40 -4.69 1.79 -7.32
C PHE A 40 -3.43 0.98 -7.60
N ILE A 41 -2.30 1.50 -7.14
CA ILE A 41 -1.02 0.81 -7.01
C ILE A 41 -0.53 0.99 -5.57
N LEU A 42 -0.18 -0.10 -4.89
CA LEU A 42 0.35 -0.06 -3.53
C LEU A 42 1.80 0.45 -3.56
N THR A 43 2.07 1.61 -2.96
CA THR A 43 3.40 2.23 -2.96
C THR A 43 4.02 2.35 -1.57
N ALA A 44 3.20 2.45 -0.51
CA ALA A 44 3.67 2.60 0.86
C ALA A 44 2.89 1.72 1.83
N ALA A 45 3.51 1.32 2.94
CA ALA A 45 2.81 0.55 3.96
C ALA A 45 3.38 0.74 5.37
N ALA A 46 2.48 0.67 6.35
CA ALA A 46 2.77 0.45 7.76
C ALA A 46 1.97 -0.79 8.20
N PHE A 47 2.45 -1.99 7.82
CA PHE A 47 1.67 -3.23 7.87
C PHE A 47 1.42 -3.78 9.28
N ASP A 48 2.34 -3.54 10.20
CA ASP A 48 2.39 -4.20 11.50
C ASP A 48 3.05 -3.27 12.54
N VAL A 49 2.67 -3.44 13.81
CA VAL A 49 3.31 -2.73 14.94
C VAL A 49 4.73 -3.25 15.19
N ASP A 50 5.01 -4.50 14.78
CA ASP A 50 6.36 -5.04 14.71
C ASP A 50 6.97 -4.68 13.34
N PHE A 51 7.91 -3.73 13.34
CA PHE A 51 8.50 -3.22 12.11
C PHE A 51 9.24 -4.28 11.29
N GLU A 52 9.81 -5.32 11.93
CA GLU A 52 10.46 -6.40 11.18
C GLU A 52 9.43 -7.23 10.39
N ARG A 53 8.24 -7.46 10.95
CA ARG A 53 7.14 -8.13 10.22
C ARG A 53 6.59 -7.25 9.10
N CYS A 54 6.57 -5.94 9.29
CA CYS A 54 6.23 -5.00 8.22
C CYS A 54 7.21 -5.12 7.05
N LYS A 55 8.52 -5.05 7.34
CA LYS A 55 9.58 -5.21 6.34
C LYS A 55 9.55 -6.57 5.66
N GLU A 56 9.35 -7.65 6.42
CA GLU A 56 9.25 -9.00 5.88
C GLU A 56 8.11 -9.12 4.87
N LEU A 57 6.91 -8.64 5.21
CA LEU A 57 5.79 -8.68 4.27
C LEU A 57 6.05 -7.77 3.06
N GLY A 58 6.55 -6.55 3.25
CA GLY A 58 6.85 -5.64 2.15
C GLY A 58 7.84 -6.23 1.14
N ARG A 59 8.93 -6.85 1.61
CA ARG A 59 9.87 -7.59 0.76
C ARG A 59 9.19 -8.72 0.00
N ASN A 60 8.35 -9.52 0.67
CA ASN A 60 7.61 -10.62 0.04
C ASN A 60 6.57 -10.13 -0.99
N LEU A 61 6.16 -8.87 -0.91
CA LEU A 61 5.29 -8.19 -1.88
C LEU A 61 6.07 -7.35 -2.91
N CYS A 62 7.41 -7.45 -2.92
CA CYS A 62 8.31 -6.68 -3.80
C CYS A 62 8.12 -5.16 -3.69
N MET A 63 7.79 -4.66 -2.50
CA MET A 63 7.72 -3.22 -2.23
C MET A 63 9.11 -2.63 -2.02
N ASP A 64 9.24 -1.33 -2.29
CA ASP A 64 10.42 -0.55 -1.94
C ASP A 64 10.56 -0.47 -0.41
N GLU A 65 11.71 -0.86 0.13
CA GLU A 65 11.96 -0.85 1.58
C GLU A 65 11.95 0.57 2.14
N ASP A 66 12.26 1.59 1.34
CA ASP A 66 12.23 3.02 1.73
C ASP A 66 10.79 3.57 1.88
N ARG A 67 9.78 2.74 1.61
CA ARG A 67 8.34 3.06 1.78
C ARG A 67 7.63 2.08 2.71
N LEU A 68 8.40 1.34 3.50
CA LEU A 68 7.92 0.54 4.61
C LEU A 68 8.18 1.30 5.91
N TYR A 69 7.12 1.58 6.64
CA TYR A 69 7.15 2.46 7.80
C TYR A 69 6.82 1.70 9.10
N PRO A 70 7.40 2.11 10.24
CA PRO A 70 7.12 1.48 11.53
C PRO A 70 5.72 1.80 12.07
N ASP A 71 5.14 2.93 11.65
CA ASP A 71 3.83 3.38 12.06
C ASP A 71 3.22 4.33 11.02
N TYR A 72 1.91 4.58 11.15
CA TYR A 72 1.17 5.39 10.19
C TYR A 72 1.51 6.88 10.29
N GLN A 73 1.90 7.39 11.47
CA GLN A 73 2.26 8.79 11.63
C GLN A 73 3.53 9.11 10.84
N THR A 74 4.54 8.25 10.95
CA THR A 74 5.80 8.33 10.20
C THR A 74 5.52 8.17 8.71
N MET A 75 4.69 7.20 8.30
CA MET A 75 4.28 7.05 6.91
C MET A 75 3.68 8.34 6.34
N PHE A 76 2.68 8.91 7.01
CA PHE A 76 2.02 10.12 6.53
C PHE A 76 2.96 11.33 6.51
N ALA A 77 3.82 11.48 7.52
CA ALA A 77 4.76 12.59 7.59
C ALA A 77 5.82 12.54 6.49
N GLU A 78 6.36 11.35 6.18
CA GLU A 78 7.38 11.19 5.15
C GLU A 78 6.77 11.20 3.74
N GLU A 79 5.64 10.55 3.53
CA GLU A 79 4.97 10.52 2.23
C GLU A 79 4.46 11.90 1.81
N ALA A 80 4.02 12.75 2.75
CA ALA A 80 3.64 14.13 2.46
C ALA A 80 4.80 15.01 1.94
N LYS A 81 6.05 14.60 2.15
CA LYS A 81 7.24 15.31 1.66
C LYS A 81 7.65 14.87 0.26
N ARG A 82 7.14 13.73 -0.24
CA ARG A 82 7.53 13.15 -1.52
C ARG A 82 6.71 13.76 -2.65
N GLU A 83 7.36 14.08 -3.76
CA GLU A 83 6.66 14.48 -4.99
C GLU A 83 5.79 13.35 -5.55
N ASP A 84 6.21 12.10 -5.30
CA ASP A 84 5.50 10.87 -5.66
C ASP A 84 4.84 10.19 -4.44
N GLY A 85 4.43 10.99 -3.45
CA GLY A 85 3.76 10.53 -2.23
C GLY A 85 2.42 9.83 -2.49
N ILE A 86 1.93 9.10 -1.48
CA ILE A 86 0.56 8.56 -1.48
C ILE A 86 -0.48 9.66 -1.73
N GLU A 87 -1.58 9.30 -2.39
CA GLU A 87 -2.66 10.19 -2.86
C GLU A 87 -3.97 9.99 -2.11
#